data_AF-A0A3D4UNY7-F1
#
_entry.id   AF-A0A3D4UNY7-F1
#
_cell.length_a   1.000
_cell.length_b   1.000
_cell.length_c   1.000
_cell.angle_alpha   90.00
_cell.angle_beta   90.00
_cell.angle_gamma   90.00
#
_symmetry.space_group_name_H-M   'P 1'
#
loop_
_entity.id
_entity.type
_entity.pdbx_description
1 polymer ?
#
loop_
_entity_poly.entity_id
_entity_poly.type
_entity_poly.pdbx_seq_one_letter_code
_entity_poly.pdbx_strand_id
1 'polypeptide(L)'
;MDIFDQIPIPILAGLLLVVLIAAGVFLIGLTKKWGPLLPYSGMLLFSAMATPVDWNDRIRPTLWLPIQTKRSILFLICSLSLSFVVLVQLQHLKGKAQSILAWMFFTLAMYASLMRAFHEGPVSGIESAAFTLVVVPPLILLPAIVMRHFSDFRMILYAIILSNAVWTLMVAAQMLINPQLVTVGGSVRFVGVFANPQHTGVYLSHICVILLWLLMNQPGKLRLVLLALMGINMVFLLWTGSRTGGGMFVIGVCAIVY
;
A
#
# COMPACT_ATOMS: atom_id res chain seq x y z
N MET A 1 -30.61 12.44 -22.62
CA MET A 1 -30.72 12.09 -21.19
C MET A 1 -29.29 12.00 -20.70
N ASP A 2 -28.80 13.05 -20.04
CA ASP A 2 -27.38 13.19 -19.74
C ASP A 2 -26.97 12.22 -18.64
N ILE A 3 -25.88 11.50 -18.86
CA ILE A 3 -25.28 10.54 -17.90
C ILE A 3 -25.00 11.21 -16.53
N PHE A 4 -24.92 12.54 -16.50
CA PHE A 4 -24.69 13.33 -15.30
C PHE A 4 -25.93 13.51 -14.41
N ASP A 5 -27.15 13.35 -14.93
CA ASP A 5 -28.38 13.55 -14.15
C ASP A 5 -28.71 12.36 -13.21
N GLN A 6 -28.06 11.21 -13.40
CA GLN A 6 -28.29 9.99 -12.60
C GLN A 6 -27.27 9.79 -11.48
N ILE A 7 -26.26 10.65 -11.35
CA ILE A 7 -25.25 10.53 -10.30
C ILE A 7 -25.78 11.26 -9.06
N PRO A 8 -26.12 10.55 -7.96
CA PRO A 8 -26.63 11.21 -6.78
C PRO A 8 -25.60 12.22 -6.24
N ILE A 9 -26.05 13.43 -5.94
CA ILE A 9 -25.25 14.59 -5.49
C ILE A 9 -24.16 14.23 -4.44
N PRO A 10 -24.40 13.33 -3.46
CA PRO A 10 -23.37 12.91 -2.51
C PRO A 10 -22.15 12.23 -3.16
N ILE A 11 -22.35 11.48 -4.25
CA ILE A 11 -21.27 10.82 -5.00
C ILE A 11 -20.44 11.86 -5.75
N LEU A 12 -21.08 12.86 -6.36
CA LEU A 12 -20.39 13.94 -7.06
C LEU A 12 -19.55 14.79 -6.09
N ALA A 13 -20.11 15.13 -4.93
CA ALA A 13 -19.40 15.83 -3.86
C ALA A 13 -18.22 15.01 -3.31
N GLY A 14 -18.41 13.69 -3.14
CA GLY A 14 -17.35 12.77 -2.74
C GLY A 14 -16.21 12.70 -3.76
N LEU A 15 -16.53 12.63 -5.06
CA LEU A 15 -15.53 12.63 -6.14
C LEU A 15 -14.77 13.96 -6.20
N LEU A 16 -15.47 15.09 -6.09
CA LEU A 16 -14.85 16.42 -6.07
C LEU A 16 -13.91 16.56 -4.87
N LEU A 17 -14.33 16.10 -3.69
CA LEU A 17 -13.50 16.10 -2.48
C LEU A 17 -12.25 15.24 -2.66
N VAL A 18 -12.36 14.06 -3.27
CA VAL A 18 -11.21 13.19 -3.58
C VAL A 18 -10.25 13.89 -4.56
N VAL A 19 -10.78 14.56 -5.59
CA VAL A 19 -9.97 15.32 -6.55
C VAL A 19 -9.26 16.50 -5.85
N LEU A 20 -9.95 17.23 -4.97
CA LEU A 20 -9.39 18.35 -4.23
C LEU A 20 -8.34 17.91 -3.20
N ILE A 21 -8.55 16.78 -2.51
CA ILE A 21 -7.56 16.19 -1.60
C ILE A 21 -6.35 15.69 -2.39
N ALA A 22 -6.57 15.02 -3.52
CA ALA A 22 -5.49 14.59 -4.42
C ALA A 22 -4.71 15.80 -4.93
N ALA A 23 -5.38 16.89 -5.33
CA ALA A 23 -4.78 18.14 -5.76
C ALA A 23 -4.03 18.86 -4.61
N GLY A 24 -4.56 18.86 -3.39
CA GLY A 24 -3.89 19.45 -2.22
C GLY A 24 -2.64 18.67 -1.81
N VAL A 25 -2.74 17.34 -1.75
CA VAL A 25 -1.59 16.43 -1.53
C VAL A 25 -0.55 16.61 -2.64
N PHE A 26 -1.00 16.78 -3.88
CA PHE A 26 -0.17 17.06 -5.05
C PHE A 26 0.57 18.40 -4.94
N LEU A 27 -0.12 19.49 -4.58
CA LEU A 27 0.49 20.82 -4.40
C LEU A 27 1.50 20.84 -3.25
N ILE A 28 1.20 20.15 -2.15
CA ILE A 28 2.14 19.94 -1.05
C ILE A 28 3.33 19.11 -1.52
N GLY A 29 3.09 18.17 -2.44
CA GLY A 29 4.12 17.27 -2.94
C GLY A 29 5.08 17.83 -3.98
N LEU A 30 4.71 18.91 -4.65
CA LEU A 30 5.61 19.62 -5.55
C LEU A 30 6.71 20.41 -4.81
N THR A 31 6.55 20.68 -3.52
CA THR A 31 7.41 21.62 -2.78
C THR A 31 8.22 21.01 -1.64
N LYS A 32 7.91 19.79 -1.18
CA LYS A 32 8.54 19.17 0.00
C LYS A 32 9.05 17.75 -0.27
N LYS A 33 10.07 17.31 0.49
CA LYS A 33 10.62 15.93 0.50
C LYS A 33 9.55 14.83 0.65
N TRP A 34 8.41 15.15 1.26
CA TRP A 34 7.28 14.22 1.47
C TRP A 34 6.38 14.03 0.25
N GLY A 35 6.57 14.85 -0.78
CA GLY A 35 5.69 14.85 -1.93
C GLY A 35 5.52 13.54 -2.67
N PRO A 36 6.61 12.87 -3.09
CA PRO A 36 6.48 11.56 -3.69
C PRO A 36 6.11 10.46 -2.66
N LEU A 37 6.30 10.70 -1.36
CA LEU A 37 6.02 9.71 -0.32
C LEU A 37 4.52 9.55 -0.01
N LEU A 38 3.72 10.60 -0.18
CA LEU A 38 2.26 10.52 0.00
C LEU A 38 1.55 9.62 -1.04
N PRO A 39 1.73 9.82 -2.36
CA PRO A 39 1.15 8.91 -3.35
C PRO A 39 1.75 7.50 -3.24
N TYR A 40 3.03 7.37 -2.88
CA TYR A 40 3.63 6.07 -2.56
C TYR A 40 2.92 5.36 -1.40
N SER A 41 2.67 6.05 -0.28
CA SER A 41 1.89 5.51 0.85
C SER A 41 0.48 5.09 0.43
N GLY A 42 -0.18 5.86 -0.43
CA GLY A 42 -1.48 5.53 -1.01
C GLY A 42 -1.42 4.28 -1.88
N MET A 43 -0.41 4.15 -2.74
CA MET A 43 -0.16 2.95 -3.53
C MET A 43 -0.01 1.72 -2.64
N LEU A 44 0.79 1.81 -1.57
CA LEU A 44 0.96 0.71 -0.62
C LEU A 44 -0.34 0.30 0.09
N LEU A 45 -1.20 1.28 0.39
CA LEU A 45 -2.48 1.01 1.04
C LEU A 45 -3.39 0.24 0.09
N PHE A 46 -3.60 0.77 -1.12
CA PHE A 46 -4.57 0.22 -2.07
C PHE A 46 -4.08 -1.06 -2.76
N SER A 47 -2.77 -1.29 -2.87
CA SER A 47 -2.22 -2.55 -3.38
C SER A 47 -2.57 -3.72 -2.47
N ALA A 48 -2.56 -3.48 -1.16
CA ALA A 48 -2.76 -4.52 -0.18
C ALA A 48 -4.25 -4.84 0.05
N MET A 49 -5.15 -3.86 -0.13
CA MET A 49 -6.61 -4.05 -0.04
C MET A 49 -7.09 -5.15 -0.98
N ALA A 50 -8.16 -5.86 -0.60
CA ALA A 50 -8.82 -6.83 -1.47
C ALA A 50 -10.33 -6.80 -1.26
N THR A 51 -11.10 -7.10 -2.31
CA THR A 51 -12.54 -7.34 -2.19
C THR A 51 -12.75 -8.61 -1.38
N PRO A 52 -13.46 -8.56 -0.24
CA PRO A 52 -13.67 -9.73 0.59
C PRO A 52 -14.69 -10.65 -0.06
N VAL A 53 -14.24 -11.82 -0.50
CA VAL A 53 -15.09 -12.91 -0.97
C VAL A 53 -15.18 -14.01 0.08
N ASP A 54 -16.30 -14.72 0.13
CA ASP A 54 -16.46 -15.95 0.90
C ASP A 54 -16.05 -17.19 0.09
N TRP A 55 -16.27 -18.39 0.64
CA TRP A 55 -15.92 -19.66 -0.01
C TRP A 55 -16.81 -20.00 -1.21
N ASN A 56 -17.93 -19.28 -1.37
CA ASN A 56 -18.87 -19.42 -2.48
C ASN A 56 -18.75 -18.23 -3.45
N ASP A 57 -17.61 -17.53 -3.45
CA ASP A 57 -17.34 -16.33 -4.24
C ASP A 57 -18.34 -15.18 -4.05
N ARG A 58 -19.08 -15.18 -2.94
CA ARG A 58 -20.00 -14.08 -2.61
C ARG A 58 -19.23 -12.97 -1.93
N ILE A 59 -19.49 -11.75 -2.39
CA ILE A 59 -18.92 -10.54 -1.79
C ILE A 59 -19.47 -10.37 -0.37
N ARG A 60 -18.58 -10.31 0.62
CA ARG A 60 -18.95 -10.05 2.01
C ARG A 60 -19.12 -8.54 2.22
N PRO A 61 -20.21 -8.09 2.85
CA PRO A 61 -20.38 -6.68 3.15
C PRO A 61 -19.35 -6.25 4.21
N THR A 62 -18.63 -5.16 3.93
CA THR A 62 -17.73 -4.48 4.87
C THR A 62 -17.98 -2.98 4.78
N LEU A 63 -17.56 -2.22 5.80
CA LEU A 63 -17.64 -0.75 5.76
C LEU A 63 -16.84 -0.20 4.58
N TRP A 64 -15.74 -0.88 4.25
CA TRP A 64 -14.79 -0.45 3.23
C TRP A 64 -15.07 -1.00 1.84
N LEU A 65 -16.17 -1.73 1.65
CA LEU A 65 -16.47 -2.38 0.37
C LEU A 65 -16.46 -1.41 -0.82
N PRO A 66 -17.02 -0.17 -0.74
CA PRO A 66 -16.96 0.79 -1.85
C PRO A 66 -15.53 1.19 -2.24
N ILE A 67 -14.59 1.17 -1.30
CA ILE A 67 -13.17 1.46 -1.52
C ILE A 67 -12.45 0.20 -2.03
N GLN A 68 -12.71 -0.95 -1.41
CA GLN A 68 -12.09 -2.24 -1.76
C GLN A 68 -12.41 -2.67 -3.20
N THR A 69 -13.64 -2.45 -3.67
CA THR A 69 -14.03 -2.75 -5.07
C THR A 69 -13.37 -1.82 -6.08
N LYS A 70 -13.02 -0.59 -5.67
CA LYS A 70 -12.32 0.41 -6.50
C LYS A 70 -10.81 0.44 -6.27
N ARG A 71 -10.24 -0.54 -5.55
CA ARG A 71 -8.83 -0.53 -5.13
C ARG A 71 -7.85 -0.39 -6.31
N SER A 72 -8.13 -1.02 -7.44
CA SER A 72 -7.24 -0.99 -8.62
C SER A 72 -7.20 0.40 -9.25
N ILE A 73 -8.35 1.08 -9.31
CA ILE A 73 -8.47 2.45 -9.79
C ILE A 73 -7.75 3.40 -8.84
N LEU A 74 -7.98 3.27 -7.54
CA LEU A 74 -7.33 4.11 -6.52
C LEU A 74 -5.80 3.91 -6.51
N PHE A 75 -5.35 2.66 -6.63
CA PHE A 75 -3.94 2.33 -6.79
C PHE A 75 -3.34 2.97 -8.04
N LEU A 76 -4.04 2.89 -9.18
CA LEU A 76 -3.60 3.52 -10.43
C LEU A 76 -3.52 5.05 -10.30
N ILE A 77 -4.49 5.69 -9.67
CA ILE A 77 -4.49 7.14 -9.42
C ILE A 77 -3.26 7.54 -8.59
N CYS A 78 -2.98 6.80 -7.51
CA CYS A 78 -1.78 7.04 -6.70
C CYS A 78 -0.49 6.79 -7.51
N SER A 79 -0.48 5.79 -8.40
CA SER A 79 0.67 5.47 -9.26
C SER A 79 0.93 6.51 -10.34
N LEU A 80 -0.11 7.02 -10.98
CA LEU A 80 -0.03 8.14 -11.93
C LEU A 80 0.45 9.41 -11.23
N SER A 81 -0.08 9.68 -10.03
CA SER A 81 0.36 10.80 -9.21
C SER A 81 1.83 10.67 -8.83
N LEU A 82 2.28 9.48 -8.41
CA LEU A 82 3.68 9.22 -8.12
C LEU A 82 4.56 9.39 -9.36
N SER A 83 4.16 8.79 -10.49
CA SER A 83 4.83 8.94 -11.79
C SER A 83 5.02 10.41 -12.15
N PHE A 84 3.97 11.20 -12.05
CA PHE A 84 4.04 12.63 -12.34
C PHE A 84 5.02 13.36 -11.42
N VAL A 85 4.93 13.14 -10.10
CA VAL A 85 5.85 13.78 -9.13
C VAL A 85 7.31 13.36 -9.40
N VAL A 86 7.55 12.10 -9.73
CA VAL A 86 8.88 11.58 -10.12
C VAL A 86 9.36 12.27 -11.40
N LEU A 87 8.51 12.41 -12.42
CA LEU A 87 8.83 13.11 -13.68
C LEU A 87 9.26 14.56 -13.44
N VAL A 88 8.53 15.30 -12.61
CA VAL A 88 8.87 16.69 -12.24
C VAL A 88 10.19 16.76 -11.46
N GLN A 89 10.53 15.71 -10.71
CA GLN A 89 11.74 15.65 -9.90
C GLN A 89 12.92 14.94 -10.58
N LEU A 90 12.84 14.56 -11.86
CA LEU A 90 13.90 13.86 -12.59
C LEU A 90 15.25 14.58 -12.55
N GLN A 91 15.23 15.92 -12.54
CA GLN A 91 16.44 16.75 -12.42
C GLN A 91 17.27 16.47 -11.15
N HIS A 92 16.67 15.85 -10.13
CA HIS A 92 17.35 15.49 -8.89
C HIS A 92 17.93 14.08 -8.89
N LEU A 93 17.77 13.31 -9.98
CA LEU A 93 18.29 11.95 -10.07
C LEU A 93 19.81 11.92 -10.09
N LYS A 94 20.39 11.16 -9.16
CA LYS A 94 21.80 10.76 -9.23
C LYS A 94 21.88 9.44 -9.99
N GLY A 95 22.50 9.44 -11.18
CA GLY A 95 22.52 8.28 -12.09
C GLY A 95 23.08 6.97 -11.51
N LYS A 96 23.83 7.01 -10.39
CA LYS A 96 24.38 5.82 -9.72
C LYS A 96 23.46 5.19 -8.65
N ALA A 97 22.28 5.74 -8.41
CA ALA A 97 21.43 5.34 -7.28
C ALA A 97 20.46 4.17 -7.57
N GLN A 98 20.43 3.64 -8.79
CA GLN A 98 19.50 2.58 -9.16
C GLN A 98 20.13 1.19 -8.95
N SER A 99 19.39 0.31 -8.25
CA SER A 99 19.81 -1.08 -8.03
C SER A 99 19.49 -1.94 -9.26
N ILE A 100 20.42 -2.83 -9.63
CA ILE A 100 20.18 -3.85 -10.66
C ILE A 100 18.97 -4.73 -10.34
N LEU A 101 18.72 -5.00 -9.05
CA LEU A 101 17.57 -5.78 -8.58
C LEU A 101 16.24 -5.09 -8.93
N ALA A 102 16.21 -3.76 -8.92
CA ALA A 102 15.02 -2.97 -9.25
C ALA A 102 14.68 -3.13 -10.75
N TRP A 103 15.71 -3.09 -11.61
CA TRP A 103 15.55 -3.35 -13.04
C TRP A 103 15.15 -4.80 -13.35
N MET A 104 15.73 -5.78 -12.64
CA MET A 104 15.30 -7.18 -12.75
C MET A 104 13.82 -7.34 -12.37
N PHE A 105 13.36 -6.67 -11.32
CA PHE A 105 11.95 -6.68 -10.93
C PHE A 105 11.04 -6.10 -12.04
N PHE A 106 11.46 -5.01 -12.68
CA PHE A 106 10.74 -4.46 -13.83
C PHE A 106 10.66 -5.43 -15.00
N THR A 107 11.78 -6.07 -15.36
CA THR A 107 11.79 -7.09 -16.41
C THR A 107 10.87 -8.26 -16.08
N LEU A 108 10.85 -8.72 -14.83
CA LEU A 108 9.94 -9.78 -14.39
C LEU A 108 8.46 -9.35 -14.47
N ALA A 109 8.14 -8.11 -14.11
CA ALA A 109 6.77 -7.59 -14.23
C ALA A 109 6.31 -7.43 -15.69
N MET A 110 7.21 -7.00 -16.58
CA MET A 110 6.95 -6.94 -18.02
C MET A 110 6.78 -8.34 -18.61
N TYR A 111 7.61 -9.29 -18.20
CA TYR A 111 7.46 -10.70 -18.58
C TYR A 111 6.12 -11.28 -18.11
N ALA A 112 5.72 -11.02 -16.86
CA ALA A 112 4.41 -11.45 -16.35
C ALA A 112 3.25 -10.87 -17.19
N SER A 113 3.36 -9.61 -17.63
CA SER A 113 2.38 -8.98 -18.51
C SER A 113 2.33 -9.65 -19.90
N LEU A 114 3.48 -10.04 -20.46
CA LEU A 114 3.55 -10.81 -21.70
C LEU A 114 2.92 -12.20 -21.53
N MET A 115 3.20 -12.89 -20.42
CA MET A 115 2.59 -14.18 -20.12
C MET A 115 1.08 -14.08 -19.99
N ARG A 116 0.58 -12.97 -19.44
CA ARG A 116 -0.85 -12.68 -19.39
C ARG A 116 -1.44 -12.48 -20.78
N ALA A 117 -0.71 -11.83 -21.69
CA ALA A 117 -1.11 -11.71 -23.11
C ALA A 117 -1.32 -13.08 -23.76
N PHE A 118 -0.42 -14.03 -23.45
CA PHE A 118 -0.46 -15.38 -24.00
C PHE A 118 -1.63 -16.22 -23.44
N HIS A 119 -1.93 -16.10 -22.15
CA HIS A 119 -2.94 -16.94 -21.49
C HIS A 119 -4.36 -16.35 -21.51
N GLU A 120 -4.49 -15.02 -21.39
CA GLU A 120 -5.79 -14.32 -21.28
C GLU A 120 -6.14 -13.53 -22.54
N GLY A 121 -5.22 -13.45 -23.51
CA GLY A 121 -5.39 -12.72 -24.76
C GLY A 121 -4.65 -11.36 -24.79
N PRO A 122 -4.47 -10.79 -25.99
CA PRO A 122 -3.59 -9.64 -26.21
C PRO A 122 -4.01 -8.38 -25.45
N VAL A 123 -5.33 -8.15 -25.28
CA VAL A 123 -5.86 -6.97 -24.59
C VAL A 123 -5.44 -6.97 -23.12
N SER A 124 -5.65 -8.08 -22.40
CA SER A 124 -5.26 -8.24 -20.99
C SER A 124 -3.75 -8.07 -20.79
N GLY A 125 -2.95 -8.53 -21.75
CA GLY A 125 -1.51 -8.34 -21.75
C GLY A 125 -1.09 -6.87 -21.88
N ILE A 126 -1.70 -6.15 -22.82
CA ILE A 126 -1.45 -4.72 -23.04
C ILE A 126 -1.87 -3.90 -21.80
N GLU A 127 -3.03 -4.20 -21.22
CA GLU A 127 -3.49 -3.54 -19.99
C GLU A 127 -2.51 -3.76 -18.83
N SER A 128 -2.05 -5.00 -18.63
CA SER A 128 -1.06 -5.34 -17.60
C SER A 128 0.29 -4.66 -17.84
N ALA A 129 0.74 -4.59 -19.10
CA ALA A 129 1.98 -3.94 -19.47
C ALA A 129 1.91 -2.41 -19.24
N ALA A 130 0.81 -1.78 -19.66
CA ALA A 130 0.57 -0.36 -19.43
C ALA A 130 0.53 -0.04 -17.93
N PHE A 131 -0.14 -0.88 -17.14
CA PHE A 131 -0.16 -0.76 -15.69
C PHE A 131 1.24 -0.89 -15.08
N THR A 132 2.02 -1.87 -15.53
CA THR A 132 3.42 -2.07 -15.11
C THR A 132 4.29 -0.86 -15.40
N LEU A 133 4.16 -0.26 -16.60
CA LEU A 133 4.90 0.93 -17.02
C LEU A 133 4.55 2.17 -16.20
N VAL A 134 3.33 2.27 -15.69
CA VAL A 134 2.90 3.38 -14.83
C VAL A 134 3.33 3.17 -13.37
N VAL A 135 3.44 1.92 -12.92
CA VAL A 135 3.60 1.59 -11.50
C VAL A 135 5.06 1.35 -11.13
N VAL A 136 5.79 0.56 -11.91
CA VAL A 136 7.10 0.06 -11.52
C VAL A 136 8.21 1.11 -11.73
N PRO A 137 8.32 1.80 -12.88
CA PRO A 137 9.34 2.82 -13.08
C PRO A 137 9.42 3.89 -11.97
N PRO A 138 8.32 4.52 -11.52
CA PRO A 138 8.44 5.49 -10.43
C PRO A 138 8.88 4.86 -9.11
N LEU A 139 8.55 3.59 -8.82
CA LEU A 139 9.05 2.89 -7.63
C LEU A 139 10.55 2.65 -7.68
N ILE A 140 11.11 2.38 -8.86
CA ILE A 140 12.56 2.24 -9.07
C ILE A 140 13.26 3.58 -8.86
N LEU A 141 12.67 4.67 -9.35
CA LEU A 141 13.24 6.01 -9.29
C LEU A 141 13.06 6.68 -7.91
N LEU A 142 12.04 6.27 -7.16
CA LEU A 142 11.67 6.91 -5.89
C LEU A 142 12.83 6.96 -4.88
N PRO A 143 13.55 5.86 -4.57
CA PRO A 143 14.71 5.92 -3.67
C PRO A 143 15.80 6.87 -4.18
N ALA A 144 16.08 6.89 -5.48
CA ALA A 144 17.10 7.74 -6.08
C ALA A 144 16.76 9.24 -5.96
N ILE A 145 15.47 9.59 -5.90
CA ILE A 145 15.00 10.97 -5.73
C ILE A 145 14.97 11.38 -4.25
N VAL A 146 14.46 10.48 -3.39
CA VAL A 146 14.19 10.79 -1.97
C VAL A 146 15.43 10.62 -1.09
N MET A 147 16.28 9.62 -1.36
CA MET A 147 17.43 9.28 -0.52
C MET A 147 18.67 10.07 -0.91
N ARG A 148 18.76 11.33 -0.47
CA ARG A 148 19.98 12.15 -0.66
C ARG A 148 21.04 11.79 0.37
N HIS A 149 20.61 11.42 1.57
CA HIS A 149 21.43 10.97 2.69
C HIS A 149 20.88 9.66 3.26
N PHE A 150 21.70 8.91 3.98
CA PHE A 150 21.25 7.68 4.65
C PHE A 150 20.11 7.93 5.64
N SER A 151 20.09 9.10 6.29
CA SER A 151 19.00 9.51 7.19
C SER A 151 17.64 9.64 6.48
N ASP A 152 17.63 9.92 5.17
CA ASP A 152 16.41 10.06 4.38
C ASP A 152 15.69 8.71 4.18
N PHE A 153 16.39 7.58 4.38
CA PHE A 153 15.78 6.24 4.38
C PHE A 153 14.60 6.13 5.35
N ARG A 154 14.69 6.83 6.50
CA ARG A 154 13.62 6.85 7.50
C ARG A 154 12.32 7.42 6.94
N MET A 155 12.38 8.35 6.00
CA MET A 155 11.16 8.93 5.41
C MET A 155 10.40 7.89 4.57
N ILE A 156 11.10 7.01 3.85
CA ILE A 156 10.47 5.91 3.11
C ILE A 156 9.78 4.96 4.11
N LEU A 157 10.48 4.61 5.20
CA LEU A 157 9.88 3.79 6.27
C LEU A 157 8.63 4.46 6.86
N TYR A 158 8.68 5.77 7.12
CA TYR A 158 7.51 6.50 7.61
C TYR A 158 6.36 6.55 6.61
N ALA A 159 6.62 6.59 5.30
CA ALA A 159 5.58 6.47 4.28
C ALA A 159 4.89 5.10 4.34
N ILE A 160 5.66 4.03 4.57
CA ILE A 160 5.11 2.69 4.79
C ILE A 160 4.27 2.65 6.09
N ILE A 161 4.77 3.25 7.17
CA ILE A 161 4.03 3.32 8.44
C ILE A 161 2.78 4.19 8.34
N LEU A 162 2.79 5.26 7.54
CA LEU A 162 1.60 6.07 7.28
C LEU A 162 0.51 5.23 6.62
N SER A 163 0.87 4.43 5.60
CA SER A 163 -0.04 3.48 4.97
C SER A 163 -0.62 2.50 5.99
N ASN A 164 0.23 1.93 6.85
CA ASN A 164 -0.21 1.03 7.91
C ASN A 164 -1.09 1.70 8.97
N ALA A 165 -0.80 2.95 9.35
CA ALA A 165 -1.61 3.68 10.33
C ALA A 165 -3.03 3.90 9.80
N VAL A 166 -3.16 4.31 8.52
CA VAL A 166 -4.46 4.44 7.87
C VAL A 166 -5.16 3.08 7.81
N TRP A 167 -4.46 2.03 7.39
CA TRP A 167 -5.02 0.67 7.38
C TRP A 167 -5.49 0.21 8.77
N THR A 168 -4.72 0.51 9.82
CA THR A 168 -5.04 0.16 11.21
C THR A 168 -6.30 0.88 11.68
N LEU A 169 -6.46 2.15 11.34
CA LEU A 169 -7.68 2.91 11.61
C LEU A 169 -8.89 2.31 10.87
N MET A 170 -8.70 1.86 9.63
CA MET A 170 -9.76 1.20 8.88
C MET A 170 -10.21 -0.10 9.55
N VAL A 171 -9.25 -0.92 9.99
CA VAL A 171 -9.54 -2.15 10.75
C VAL A 171 -10.22 -1.82 12.07
N ALA A 172 -9.74 -0.83 12.83
CA ALA A 172 -10.33 -0.44 14.11
C ALA A 172 -11.78 0.00 13.96
N ALA A 173 -12.09 0.87 12.98
CA ALA A 173 -13.46 1.29 12.70
C ALA A 173 -14.35 0.11 12.27
N GLN A 174 -13.82 -0.83 11.48
CA GLN A 174 -14.53 -2.06 11.12
C GLN A 174 -14.82 -2.92 12.36
N MET A 175 -13.86 -3.06 13.27
CA MET A 175 -14.03 -3.82 14.52
C MET A 175 -15.05 -3.19 15.46
N LEU A 176 -15.13 -1.85 15.52
CA LEU A 176 -16.14 -1.16 16.34
C LEU A 176 -17.57 -1.38 15.83
N ILE A 177 -17.75 -1.56 14.52
CA ILE A 177 -19.06 -1.82 13.91
C ILE A 177 -19.41 -3.31 14.00
N ASN A 178 -18.53 -4.17 13.49
CA ASN A 178 -18.72 -5.61 13.53
C ASN A 178 -17.36 -6.34 13.45
N PRO A 179 -16.87 -6.90 14.58
CA PRO A 179 -15.62 -7.64 14.64
C PRO A 179 -15.57 -8.87 13.73
N GLN A 180 -16.71 -9.46 13.39
CA GLN A 180 -16.76 -10.66 12.54
C GLN A 180 -16.30 -10.35 11.12
N LEU A 181 -16.45 -9.10 10.67
CA LEU A 181 -16.10 -8.65 9.32
C LEU A 181 -14.60 -8.48 9.09
N VAL A 182 -13.77 -8.52 10.13
CA VAL A 182 -12.30 -8.55 10.01
C VAL A 182 -11.72 -9.98 10.15
N THR A 183 -12.59 -10.99 10.17
CA THR A 183 -12.20 -12.39 10.35
C THR A 183 -12.74 -13.29 9.22
N VAL A 184 -12.20 -14.50 9.10
CA VAL A 184 -12.69 -15.51 8.15
C VAL A 184 -12.68 -16.91 8.74
N GLY A 185 -13.69 -17.71 8.36
CA GLY A 185 -13.81 -19.13 8.65
C GLY A 185 -14.17 -19.45 10.10
N GLY A 186 -14.40 -20.74 10.38
CA GLY A 186 -14.73 -21.22 11.73
C GLY A 186 -13.60 -21.07 12.76
N SER A 187 -12.36 -20.87 12.30
CA SER A 187 -11.20 -20.60 13.16
C SER A 187 -11.00 -19.11 13.48
N VAL A 188 -11.91 -18.23 13.02
CA VAL A 188 -11.95 -16.79 13.35
C VAL A 188 -10.59 -16.12 13.11
N ARG A 189 -9.94 -16.45 11.98
CA ARG A 189 -8.61 -15.94 11.65
C ARG A 189 -8.72 -14.50 11.16
N PHE A 190 -7.82 -13.65 11.63
CA PHE A 190 -7.80 -12.24 11.24
C PHE A 190 -7.38 -12.03 9.78
N VAL A 191 -8.18 -11.26 9.04
CA VAL A 191 -7.95 -10.88 7.63
C VAL A 191 -7.92 -9.37 7.40
N GLY A 192 -8.26 -8.58 8.42
CA GLY A 192 -8.37 -7.12 8.32
C GLY A 192 -9.20 -6.70 7.10
N VAL A 193 -8.63 -5.83 6.27
CA VAL A 193 -9.24 -5.39 4.99
C VAL A 193 -8.62 -6.05 3.74
N PHE A 194 -7.86 -7.13 3.91
CA PHE A 194 -7.14 -7.84 2.82
C PHE A 194 -7.77 -9.17 2.41
N ALA A 195 -8.91 -9.54 3.00
CA ALA A 195 -9.70 -10.73 2.69
C ALA A 195 -9.03 -12.10 2.91
N ASN A 196 -7.70 -12.14 3.12
CA ASN A 196 -6.91 -13.36 3.23
C ASN A 196 -5.95 -13.29 4.44
N PRO A 197 -5.95 -14.29 5.35
CA PRO A 197 -5.16 -14.25 6.57
C PRO A 197 -3.66 -14.48 6.31
N GLN A 198 -3.29 -15.26 5.30
CA GLN A 198 -1.89 -15.47 4.92
C GLN A 198 -1.28 -14.18 4.37
N HIS A 199 -1.97 -13.51 3.44
CA HIS A 199 -1.53 -12.23 2.88
C HIS A 199 -1.45 -11.14 3.96
N THR A 200 -2.44 -11.11 4.87
CA THR A 200 -2.42 -10.21 6.03
C THR A 200 -1.23 -10.48 6.95
N GLY A 201 -0.92 -11.75 7.22
CA GLY A 201 0.23 -12.12 8.04
C GLY A 201 1.56 -11.69 7.41
N VAL A 202 1.71 -11.84 6.09
CA VAL A 202 2.91 -11.38 5.37
C VAL A 202 3.01 -9.85 5.40
N TYR A 203 1.92 -9.12 5.18
CA TYR A 203 1.96 -7.66 5.28
C TYR A 203 2.37 -7.21 6.69
N LEU A 204 1.68 -7.72 7.72
CA LEU A 204 1.93 -7.36 9.11
C LEU A 204 3.34 -7.71 9.57
N SER A 205 3.92 -8.82 9.10
CA SER A 205 5.30 -9.18 9.44
C SER A 205 6.30 -8.12 8.96
N HIS A 206 6.16 -7.62 7.74
CA HIS A 206 7.03 -6.54 7.23
C HIS A 206 6.83 -5.24 8.01
N ILE A 207 5.58 -4.88 8.32
CA ILE A 207 5.29 -3.70 9.12
C ILE A 207 5.91 -3.80 10.51
N CYS A 208 5.76 -4.93 11.21
CA CYS A 208 6.31 -5.13 12.54
C CYS A 208 7.84 -5.04 12.53
N VAL A 209 8.51 -5.57 11.51
CA VAL A 209 9.97 -5.45 11.34
C VAL A 209 10.37 -3.99 11.15
N ILE A 210 9.67 -3.23 10.29
CA ILE A 210 9.93 -1.80 10.08
C ILE A 210 9.69 -0.99 11.36
N LEU A 211 8.59 -1.25 12.08
CA LEU A 211 8.26 -0.59 13.34
C LEU A 211 9.30 -0.89 14.42
N LEU A 212 9.78 -2.13 14.52
CA LEU A 212 10.84 -2.50 15.45
C LEU A 212 12.13 -1.73 15.15
N TRP A 213 12.55 -1.70 13.88
CA TRP A 213 13.74 -0.94 13.47
C TRP A 213 13.58 0.56 13.80
N LEU A 214 12.43 1.15 13.50
CA LEU A 214 12.15 2.55 13.83
C LEU A 214 12.15 2.79 15.34
N LEU A 215 11.58 1.89 16.15
CA LEU A 215 11.56 1.99 17.61
C LEU A 215 12.97 1.99 18.22
N MET A 216 13.89 1.22 17.65
CA MET A 216 15.30 1.20 18.08
C MET A 216 16.05 2.48 17.68
N ASN A 217 15.66 3.12 16.58
CA ASN A 217 16.40 4.24 15.97
C ASN A 217 15.76 5.62 16.18
N GLN A 218 14.56 5.69 16.77
CA GLN A 218 13.78 6.93 16.90
C GLN A 218 13.62 7.36 18.38
N PRO A 219 14.28 8.46 18.80
CA PRO A 219 14.02 9.07 20.10
C PRO A 219 12.77 9.96 20.10
N GLY A 220 12.27 10.25 21.30
CA GLY A 220 11.25 11.27 21.55
C GLY A 220 9.80 10.81 21.44
N LYS A 221 8.87 11.77 21.31
CA LYS A 221 7.42 11.56 21.42
C LYS A 221 6.85 10.59 20.37
N LEU A 222 7.44 10.54 19.18
CA LEU A 222 7.02 9.64 18.12
C LEU A 222 7.20 8.16 18.50
N ARG A 223 8.13 7.85 19.41
CA ARG A 223 8.36 6.49 19.90
C ARG A 223 7.12 5.87 20.55
N LEU A 224 6.30 6.66 21.25
CA LEU A 224 5.07 6.17 21.87
C LEU A 224 4.04 5.76 20.82
N VAL A 225 3.89 6.55 19.75
CA VAL A 225 2.99 6.22 18.62
C VAL A 225 3.46 4.95 17.92
N LEU A 226 4.77 4.84 17.66
CA LEU A 226 5.37 3.65 17.05
C LEU A 226 5.18 2.41 17.94
N LEU A 227 5.27 2.56 19.27
CA LEU A 227 5.09 1.46 20.22
C LEU A 227 3.64 0.99 20.23
N ALA A 228 2.68 1.92 20.23
CA ALA A 228 1.26 1.60 20.14
C ALA A 228 0.94 0.88 18.82
N LEU A 229 1.43 1.39 17.68
CA LEU A 229 1.27 0.74 16.39
C LEU A 229 1.91 -0.65 16.36
N MET A 230 3.11 -0.81 16.93
CA MET A 230 3.79 -2.11 17.01
C MET A 230 2.95 -3.11 17.82
N GLY A 231 2.46 -2.71 18.99
CA GLY A 231 1.62 -3.56 19.84
C GLY A 231 0.36 -4.02 19.10
N ILE A 232 -0.35 -3.09 18.45
CA ILE A 232 -1.57 -3.40 17.68
C ILE A 232 -1.26 -4.36 16.52
N ASN A 233 -0.24 -4.07 15.71
CA ASN A 233 0.12 -4.90 14.56
C ASN A 233 0.64 -6.28 14.99
N MET A 234 1.32 -6.41 16.12
CA MET A 234 1.74 -7.70 16.68
C MET A 234 0.54 -8.55 17.13
N VAL A 235 -0.45 -7.95 17.79
CA VAL A 235 -1.70 -8.63 18.16
C VAL A 235 -2.40 -9.12 16.89
N PHE A 236 -2.53 -8.26 15.88
CA PHE A 236 -3.11 -8.65 14.60
C PHE A 236 -2.32 -9.76 13.90
N LEU A 237 -0.98 -9.70 13.90
CA LEU A 237 -0.13 -10.71 13.29
C LEU A 237 -0.35 -12.08 13.93
N LEU A 238 -0.34 -12.14 15.26
CA LEU A 238 -0.64 -13.37 16.01
C LEU A 238 -2.05 -13.87 15.70
N TRP A 239 -3.02 -12.96 15.61
CA TRP A 239 -4.42 -13.30 15.32
C TRP A 239 -4.63 -13.79 13.88
N THR A 240 -3.74 -13.49 12.93
CA THR A 240 -3.81 -14.12 11.59
C THR A 240 -3.59 -15.64 11.65
N GLY A 241 -2.88 -16.15 12.67
CA GLY A 241 -2.43 -17.54 12.74
C GLY A 241 -1.53 -17.96 11.57
N SER A 242 -0.92 -17.01 10.86
CA SER A 242 -0.07 -17.28 9.69
C SER A 242 1.34 -17.70 10.11
N ARG A 243 1.67 -18.99 9.96
CA ARG A 243 3.02 -19.51 10.21
C ARG A 243 4.07 -18.81 9.33
N THR A 244 3.74 -18.56 8.06
CA THR A 244 4.62 -17.83 7.13
C THR A 244 4.86 -16.41 7.61
N GLY A 245 3.80 -15.68 8.01
CA GLY A 245 3.96 -14.32 8.55
C GLY A 245 4.80 -14.29 9.82
N GLY A 246 4.56 -15.21 10.76
CA GLY A 246 5.37 -15.35 11.96
C GLY A 246 6.84 -15.66 11.66
N GLY A 247 7.12 -16.59 10.75
CA GLY A 247 8.48 -16.92 10.32
C GLY A 247 9.20 -15.73 9.66
N MET A 248 8.52 -15.00 8.79
CA MET A 248 9.07 -13.78 8.17
C MET A 248 9.37 -12.69 9.18
N PHE A 249 8.52 -12.53 10.21
CA PHE A 249 8.79 -11.61 11.30
C PHE A 249 10.05 -12.00 12.07
N VAL A 250 10.20 -13.29 12.45
CA VAL A 250 11.40 -13.79 13.15
C VAL A 250 12.66 -13.56 12.33
N ILE A 251 12.65 -13.90 11.04
CA ILE A 251 13.79 -13.67 10.13
C ILE A 251 14.16 -12.18 10.10
N GLY A 252 13.16 -11.30 9.98
CA GLY A 252 13.38 -9.85 9.98
C GLY A 252 13.91 -9.30 11.31
N VAL A 253 13.43 -9.82 12.44
CA VAL A 253 13.97 -9.48 13.78
C VAL A 253 15.43 -9.89 13.89
N CYS A 254 15.78 -11.12 13.49
CA CYS A 254 17.16 -11.60 13.49
C CYS A 254 18.06 -10.70 12.63
N ALA A 255 17.59 -10.27 11.46
CA ALA A 255 18.33 -9.39 10.57
C ALA A 255 18.54 -7.96 11.12
N ILE A 256 17.68 -7.49 12.04
CA ILE A 256 17.84 -6.19 12.71
C ILE A 256 18.81 -6.26 13.88
N VAL A 257 18.81 -7.39 14.61
CA VAL A 257 19.58 -7.56 15.85
C VAL A 257 21.01 -8.03 15.59
N TYR A 258 21.26 -8.72 14.48
CA TYR A 258 22.59 -9.12 14.01
C TYR A 258 23.41 -7.92 13.54
#